data_AF-A0AAD8XU80-F1
#
_entry.id   AF-A0AAD8XU80-F1
#
_cell.length_a   1.000
_cell.length_b   1.000
_cell.length_c   1.000
_cell.angle_alpha   90.00
_cell.angle_beta   90.00
_cell.angle_gamma   90.00
#
_symmetry.space_group_name_H-M   'P 1'
#
loop_
_entity.id
_entity.type
_entity.pdbx_description
1 polymer ?
#
loop_
_entity_poly.entity_id
_entity_poly.type
_entity_poly.pdbx_seq_one_letter_code
_entity_poly.pdbx_strand_id
1 'polypeptide(L)'
;MIMNVCCNHLVILLLLSKMMRSSIASASIEKNDLSFLVIADLHVMSNFAFQSQNDSPSKIQLWKNLTTTLTHIRDNYMEETDLVIAPGDVAAFGNISNGEFMSQTGLSDENEAVYDASTTSYTKTNELYQGAGFGTYIPCVGDHEIGGNRGFVVSGQKSKFSSISSYRHGWIDSFMKDEDGSFKFNEGVSNISSRPPENSGFQGTSYAYRRKNSLFISLDIFKVMNDGISDYYDRSNGYGGEGAITSTLEGLHSTWFESILKAARQVSSIKHIFVEAQSLLCILFAKPVVVDVHFGDSWRNTV
;
A
#
# COMPACT_ATOMS: atom_id res chain seq x y z
N MET A 1 -21.30 8.03 4.75
CA MET A 1 -21.70 9.09 3.80
C MET A 1 -20.57 9.21 2.80
N ILE A 2 -20.78 8.81 1.55
CA ILE A 2 -19.77 8.87 0.50
C ILE A 2 -19.88 10.26 -0.11
N MET A 3 -18.87 11.11 0.10
CA MET A 3 -18.75 12.38 -0.61
C MET A 3 -17.70 12.21 -1.69
N ASN A 4 -18.13 12.36 -2.94
CA ASN A 4 -17.29 12.27 -4.13
C ASN A 4 -17.17 13.69 -4.69
N VAL A 5 -15.95 14.22 -4.76
CA VAL A 5 -15.68 15.50 -5.43
C VAL A 5 -14.47 15.28 -6.33
N CYS A 6 -14.68 15.35 -7.65
CA CYS A 6 -13.63 15.21 -8.65
C CYS A 6 -12.96 16.55 -8.98
N CYS A 7 -11.70 16.41 -9.45
CA CYS A 7 -10.81 17.36 -10.14
C CYS A 7 -9.71 18.03 -9.30
N ASN A 8 -8.47 17.65 -9.63
CA ASN A 8 -7.18 18.31 -9.30
C ASN A 8 -6.84 18.57 -7.83
N HIS A 9 -7.65 18.09 -6.90
CA HIS A 9 -7.39 18.15 -5.47
C HIS A 9 -7.61 16.75 -4.89
N LEU A 10 -6.57 16.22 -4.26
CA LEU A 10 -6.59 15.21 -3.20
C LEU A 10 -7.96 14.52 -3.01
N VAL A 11 -8.15 13.34 -3.59
CA VAL A 11 -9.35 12.52 -3.37
C VAL A 11 -9.13 11.70 -2.09
N ILE A 12 -9.50 12.24 -0.94
CA ILE A 12 -9.57 11.43 0.29
C ILE A 12 -10.88 10.65 0.24
N LEU A 13 -10.80 9.35 -0.04
CA LEU A 13 -11.93 8.44 0.14
C LEU A 13 -12.08 8.07 1.62
N LEU A 14 -12.81 8.89 2.39
CA LEU A 14 -13.11 8.60 3.80
C LEU A 14 -14.16 7.46 3.91
N LEU A 15 -13.68 6.23 3.97
CA LEU A 15 -14.46 5.08 4.41
C LEU A 15 -14.35 4.95 5.93
N LEU A 16 -15.33 5.53 6.66
CA LEU A 16 -15.51 5.27 8.08
C LEU A 16 -16.34 4.00 8.26
N SER A 17 -15.68 2.86 8.50
CA SER A 17 -16.38 1.63 8.88
C SER A 17 -16.71 1.64 10.37
N LYS A 18 -17.97 1.98 10.72
CA LYS A 18 -18.50 1.79 12.07
C LYS A 18 -19.32 0.49 12.06
N MET A 19 -18.79 -0.60 12.62
CA MET A 19 -19.55 -1.86 12.67
C MET A 19 -20.76 -1.71 13.61
N MET A 20 -21.98 -1.87 13.07
CA MET A 20 -23.24 -1.61 13.77
C MET A 20 -23.56 -2.66 14.85
N ARG A 21 -24.08 -2.14 15.97
CA ARG A 21 -24.59 -2.85 17.14
C ARG A 21 -25.71 -3.83 16.78
N SER A 22 -25.53 -5.12 17.08
CA SER A 22 -26.68 -6.00 17.31
C SER A 22 -27.14 -5.80 18.75
N SER A 23 -28.27 -5.11 18.95
CA SER A 23 -28.96 -5.06 20.23
C SER A 23 -29.58 -6.43 20.52
N ILE A 24 -28.79 -7.31 21.15
CA ILE A 24 -29.30 -8.46 21.88
C ILE A 24 -28.74 -8.36 23.31
N ALA A 25 -29.65 -8.34 24.26
CA ALA A 25 -29.39 -8.11 25.66
C ALA A 25 -28.47 -9.16 26.30
N SER A 26 -27.74 -8.71 27.32
CA SER A 26 -27.29 -9.52 28.47
C SER A 26 -26.21 -10.58 28.21
N ALA A 27 -25.00 -10.13 27.92
CA ALA A 27 -23.77 -10.62 28.53
C ALA A 27 -22.73 -9.49 28.41
N SER A 28 -21.78 -9.39 29.34
CA SER A 28 -20.71 -8.38 29.30
C SER A 28 -19.86 -8.55 28.04
N ILE A 29 -20.24 -7.88 26.95
CA ILE A 29 -19.46 -7.80 25.73
C ILE A 29 -18.37 -6.77 25.99
N GLU A 30 -17.12 -7.23 26.12
CA GLU A 30 -15.96 -6.33 26.03
C GLU A 30 -16.09 -5.48 24.77
N LYS A 31 -15.94 -4.17 24.96
CA LYS A 31 -16.06 -3.13 23.94
C LYS A 31 -14.97 -3.34 22.86
N ASN A 32 -15.28 -4.16 21.87
CA ASN A 32 -14.36 -4.61 20.81
C ASN A 32 -14.54 -3.83 19.49
N ASP A 33 -15.05 -2.59 19.56
CA ASP A 33 -15.20 -1.76 18.37
C ASP A 33 -13.80 -1.36 17.85
N LEU A 34 -13.53 -1.68 16.59
CA LEU A 34 -12.34 -1.26 15.86
C LEU A 34 -12.79 -0.25 14.80
N SER A 35 -12.25 0.96 14.86
CA SER A 35 -12.38 1.95 13.78
C SER A 35 -11.02 2.10 13.10
N PHE A 36 -10.98 2.35 11.81
CA PHE A 36 -9.73 2.66 11.13
C PHE A 36 -10.02 3.63 9.99
N LEU A 37 -8.99 4.38 9.60
CA LEU A 37 -9.05 5.31 8.50
C LEU A 37 -8.49 4.62 7.26
N VAL A 38 -9.17 4.74 6.13
CA VAL A 38 -8.62 4.34 4.83
C VAL A 38 -8.27 5.60 4.04
N ILE A 39 -7.03 5.71 3.55
CA ILE A 39 -6.58 6.79 2.66
C ILE A 39 -5.92 6.16 1.44
N ALA A 40 -6.61 6.19 0.31
CA ALA A 40 -6.11 5.74 -0.98
C ALA A 40 -5.70 6.95 -1.84
N ASP A 41 -4.83 6.73 -2.83
CA ASP A 41 -4.57 7.68 -3.91
C ASP A 41 -4.18 9.08 -3.40
N LEU A 42 -3.33 9.13 -2.39
CA LEU A 42 -2.85 10.39 -1.84
C LEU A 42 -1.95 11.12 -2.86
N HIS A 43 -1.16 10.40 -3.64
CA HIS A 43 -0.32 10.84 -4.79
C HIS A 43 0.64 12.01 -4.55
N VAL A 44 0.74 12.54 -3.33
CA VAL A 44 1.48 13.77 -3.05
C VAL A 44 2.77 13.56 -2.27
N MET A 45 3.01 12.38 -1.68
CA MET A 45 4.18 12.20 -0.82
C MET A 45 5.50 12.17 -1.60
N SER A 46 5.47 11.87 -2.90
CA SER A 46 6.64 12.00 -3.79
C SER A 46 7.13 13.45 -3.92
N ASN A 47 6.31 14.45 -3.60
CA ASN A 47 6.78 15.83 -3.49
C ASN A 47 7.86 16.00 -2.43
N PHE A 48 7.96 15.10 -1.44
CA PHE A 48 8.97 15.18 -0.38
C PHE A 48 10.19 14.29 -0.64
N ALA A 49 10.29 13.70 -1.84
CA ALA A 49 11.37 12.78 -2.20
C ALA A 49 12.77 13.42 -2.22
N PHE A 50 12.86 14.75 -2.27
CA PHE A 50 14.12 15.48 -2.39
C PHE A 50 14.31 16.44 -1.22
N GLN A 51 15.26 16.14 -0.34
CA GLN A 51 15.53 16.93 0.88
C GLN A 51 15.81 18.40 0.58
N SER A 52 16.59 18.67 -0.48
CA SER A 52 16.98 20.01 -0.93
C SER A 52 15.80 20.95 -1.22
N GLN A 53 14.60 20.39 -1.40
CA GLN A 53 13.40 21.14 -1.76
C GLN A 53 12.35 21.19 -0.64
N ASN A 54 12.57 20.48 0.48
CA ASN A 54 11.57 20.34 1.54
C ASN A 54 11.26 21.66 2.27
N ASP A 55 12.19 22.62 2.25
CA ASP A 55 12.02 23.95 2.85
C ASP A 55 11.35 24.97 1.92
N SER A 56 10.91 24.56 0.73
CA SER A 56 10.18 25.45 -0.17
C SER A 56 8.82 25.86 0.44
N PRO A 57 8.38 27.12 0.28
CA PRO A 57 7.12 27.59 0.87
C PRO A 57 5.90 26.76 0.47
N SER A 58 5.86 26.24 -0.76
CA SER A 58 4.78 25.38 -1.25
C SER A 58 4.75 24.03 -0.53
N LYS A 59 5.90 23.39 -0.28
CA LYS A 59 5.96 22.11 0.43
C LYS A 59 5.68 22.28 1.92
N ILE A 60 6.15 23.36 2.54
CA ILE A 60 5.79 23.71 3.92
C ILE A 60 4.26 23.88 4.05
N GLN A 61 3.63 24.56 3.08
CA GLN A 61 2.17 24.73 3.09
C GLN A 61 1.43 23.41 2.84
N LEU A 62 1.91 22.59 1.90
CA LEU A 62 1.35 21.25 1.65
C LEU A 62 1.41 20.39 2.91
N TRP A 63 2.56 20.34 3.59
CA TRP A 63 2.74 19.61 4.84
C TRP A 63 1.76 20.09 5.91
N LYS A 64 1.67 21.41 6.14
CA LYS A 64 0.72 21.99 7.10
C LYS A 64 -0.72 21.61 6.78
N ASN A 65 -1.12 21.64 5.51
CA ASN A 65 -2.46 21.26 5.10
C ASN A 65 -2.73 19.79 5.39
N LEU A 66 -1.83 18.89 4.98
CA LEU A 66 -1.95 17.45 5.22
C LEU A 66 -2.04 17.14 6.72
N THR A 67 -1.12 17.68 7.53
CA THR A 67 -1.14 17.48 9.00
C THR A 67 -2.41 18.01 9.64
N THR A 68 -2.89 19.19 9.20
CA THR A 68 -4.13 19.78 9.73
C THR A 68 -5.34 18.91 9.39
N THR A 69 -5.44 18.47 8.14
CA THR A 69 -6.52 17.59 7.68
C THR A 69 -6.51 16.25 8.43
N LEU A 70 -5.35 15.61 8.54
CA LEU A 70 -5.22 14.33 9.23
C LEU A 70 -5.51 14.44 10.73
N THR A 71 -5.00 15.48 11.40
CA THR A 71 -5.32 15.78 12.80
C THR A 71 -6.81 16.03 12.99
N HIS A 72 -7.43 16.82 12.11
CA HIS A 72 -8.87 17.07 12.16
C HIS A 72 -9.67 15.78 11.98
N ILE A 73 -9.28 14.90 11.04
CA ILE A 73 -9.93 13.60 10.85
C ILE A 73 -9.81 12.77 12.14
N ARG A 74 -8.60 12.68 12.70
CA ARG A 74 -8.36 11.95 13.95
C ARG A 74 -9.27 12.47 15.06
N ASP A 75 -9.19 13.77 15.36
CA ASP A 75 -9.85 14.36 16.54
C ASP A 75 -11.38 14.31 16.48
N ASN A 76 -11.96 14.27 15.27
CA ASN A 76 -13.42 14.33 15.10
C ASN A 76 -14.07 12.99 14.75
N TYR A 77 -13.31 12.04 14.18
CA TYR A 77 -13.88 10.80 13.66
C TYR A 77 -13.21 9.53 14.20
N MET A 78 -12.00 9.64 14.76
CA MET A 78 -11.24 8.50 15.25
C MET A 78 -11.30 8.49 16.79
N GLU A 79 -12.26 7.75 17.34
CA GLU A 79 -12.50 7.72 18.80
C GLU A 79 -11.27 7.16 19.57
N GLU A 80 -11.06 5.85 19.51
CA GLU A 80 -10.03 5.14 20.30
C GLU A 80 -8.96 4.49 19.41
N THR A 81 -9.01 4.68 18.09
CA THR A 81 -8.12 3.99 17.16
C THR A 81 -7.23 4.96 16.41
N ASP A 82 -5.97 4.60 16.30
CA ASP A 82 -4.90 5.35 15.68
C ASP A 82 -4.38 4.64 14.42
N LEU A 83 -5.25 3.81 13.82
CA LEU A 83 -4.96 2.95 12.67
C LEU A 83 -5.33 3.62 11.36
N VAL A 84 -4.37 3.67 10.43
CA VAL A 84 -4.57 4.03 9.03
C VAL A 84 -4.21 2.85 8.15
N ILE A 85 -5.04 2.61 7.15
CA ILE A 85 -4.81 1.69 6.04
C ILE A 85 -4.65 2.55 4.78
N ALA A 86 -3.59 2.31 4.02
CA ALA A 86 -3.29 3.05 2.81
C ALA A 86 -3.02 2.07 1.67
N PRO A 87 -4.02 1.79 0.82
CA PRO A 87 -3.98 0.73 -0.17
C PRO A 87 -3.08 1.02 -1.38
N GLY A 88 -2.07 1.87 -1.24
CA GLY A 88 -1.13 2.26 -2.29
C GLY A 88 -1.30 3.70 -2.73
N ASP A 89 -0.43 4.09 -3.67
CA ASP A 89 -0.35 5.40 -4.30
C ASP A 89 -0.32 6.57 -3.31
N VAL A 90 0.40 6.42 -2.21
CA VAL A 90 0.74 7.51 -1.31
C VAL A 90 1.88 8.37 -1.84
N ALA A 91 2.89 7.72 -2.43
CA ALA A 91 4.03 8.38 -3.07
C ALA A 91 4.04 8.06 -4.56
N ALA A 92 3.68 9.06 -5.38
CA ALA A 92 3.55 8.85 -6.81
C ALA A 92 4.81 9.23 -7.57
N PHE A 93 5.63 8.24 -7.91
CA PHE A 93 6.87 8.45 -8.67
C PHE A 93 6.68 8.40 -10.19
N GLY A 94 5.46 8.10 -10.66
CA GLY A 94 5.09 7.94 -12.08
C GLY A 94 5.67 8.98 -13.03
N ASN A 95 5.67 10.25 -12.63
CA ASN A 95 6.09 11.37 -13.48
C ASN A 95 7.56 11.77 -13.32
N ILE A 96 8.31 11.16 -12.40
CA ILE A 96 9.72 11.48 -12.15
C ILE A 96 10.59 10.45 -12.89
N SER A 97 11.47 10.90 -13.78
CA SER A 97 12.38 10.00 -14.51
C SER A 97 13.59 9.59 -13.66
N ASN A 98 14.23 8.45 -13.96
CA ASN A 98 15.50 8.05 -13.31
C ASN A 98 16.58 9.14 -13.42
N GLY A 99 16.70 9.77 -14.59
CA GLY A 99 17.63 10.89 -14.78
C GLY A 99 17.28 12.12 -13.92
N GLU A 100 16.00 12.36 -13.65
CA GLU A 100 15.58 13.41 -12.72
C GLU A 100 15.90 13.04 -11.27
N PHE A 101 15.70 11.79 -10.85
CA PHE A 101 16.14 11.32 -9.53
C PHE A 101 17.64 11.55 -9.35
N MET A 102 18.46 11.14 -10.32
CA MET A 102 19.92 11.34 -10.30
C MET A 102 20.27 12.83 -10.21
N SER A 103 19.62 13.68 -11.01
CA SER A 103 19.87 15.13 -10.99
C SER A 103 19.48 15.80 -9.68
N GLN A 104 18.40 15.37 -9.04
CA GLN A 104 17.87 16.00 -7.81
C GLN A 104 18.60 15.51 -6.55
N THR A 105 19.05 14.25 -6.54
CA THR A 105 19.83 13.65 -5.44
C THR A 105 21.32 13.94 -5.58
N GLY A 106 21.81 14.19 -6.79
CA GLY A 106 23.24 14.33 -7.09
C GLY A 106 23.98 12.99 -7.21
N LEU A 107 23.26 11.86 -7.20
CA LEU A 107 23.82 10.51 -7.31
C LEU A 107 24.00 10.10 -8.77
N SER A 108 25.09 9.38 -9.06
CA SER A 108 25.43 8.93 -10.42
C SER A 108 24.84 7.56 -10.78
N ASP A 109 24.39 6.79 -9.80
CA ASP A 109 23.71 5.52 -10.01
C ASP A 109 22.19 5.71 -9.86
N GLU A 110 21.41 5.23 -10.83
CA GLU A 110 19.96 5.41 -10.83
C GLU A 110 19.26 4.63 -9.71
N ASN A 111 19.80 3.46 -9.33
CA ASN A 111 19.21 2.62 -8.30
C ASN A 111 19.44 3.22 -6.91
N GLU A 112 20.62 3.79 -6.67
CA GLU A 112 20.92 4.58 -5.47
C GLU A 112 20.04 5.83 -5.41
N ALA A 113 19.90 6.56 -6.52
CA ALA A 113 19.07 7.77 -6.60
C ALA A 113 17.58 7.48 -6.33
N VAL A 114 17.04 6.42 -6.93
CA VAL A 114 15.66 5.98 -6.71
C VAL A 114 15.46 5.50 -5.27
N TYR A 115 16.41 4.74 -4.73
CA TYR A 115 16.34 4.28 -3.34
C TYR A 115 16.35 5.44 -2.34
N ASP A 116 17.23 6.43 -2.50
CA ASP A 116 17.33 7.61 -1.64
C ASP A 116 16.03 8.44 -1.67
N ALA A 117 15.53 8.70 -2.87
CA ALA A 117 14.30 9.48 -3.06
C ALA A 117 13.06 8.76 -2.50
N SER A 118 12.98 7.43 -2.71
CA SER A 118 11.93 6.59 -2.15
C SER A 118 11.98 6.61 -0.63
N THR A 119 13.15 6.38 -0.04
CA THR A 119 13.36 6.37 1.40
C THR A 119 12.98 7.70 2.04
N THR A 120 13.40 8.82 1.43
CA THR A 120 13.05 10.16 1.90
C THR A 120 11.53 10.39 1.87
N SER A 121 10.88 10.05 0.76
CA SER A 121 9.42 10.22 0.60
C SER A 121 8.61 9.39 1.60
N TYR A 122 8.97 8.12 1.79
CA TYR A 122 8.27 7.23 2.71
C TYR A 122 8.54 7.54 4.17
N THR A 123 9.76 7.97 4.51
CA THR A 123 10.08 8.51 5.85
C THR A 123 9.19 9.71 6.17
N LYS A 124 9.06 10.65 5.23
CA LYS A 124 8.16 11.80 5.38
C LYS A 124 6.69 11.40 5.46
N THR A 125 6.29 10.32 4.81
CA THR A 125 4.94 9.76 4.94
C THR A 125 4.69 9.23 6.37
N ASN A 126 5.63 8.49 6.94
CA ASN A 126 5.54 8.05 8.34
C ASN A 126 5.48 9.22 9.31
N GLU A 127 6.39 10.20 9.17
CA GLU A 127 6.40 11.40 10.00
C GLU A 127 5.07 12.17 9.94
N LEU A 128 4.44 12.24 8.77
CA LEU A 128 3.16 12.91 8.59
C LEU A 128 2.05 12.22 9.41
N TYR A 129 1.91 10.90 9.28
CA TYR A 129 0.88 10.15 10.02
C TYR A 129 1.14 10.12 11.52
N GLN A 130 2.39 9.90 11.93
CA GLN A 130 2.77 9.93 13.34
C GLN A 130 2.58 11.32 13.96
N GLY A 131 2.95 12.38 13.24
CA GLY A 131 2.74 13.77 13.67
C GLY A 131 1.26 14.14 13.77
N ALA A 132 0.41 13.53 12.94
CA ALA A 132 -1.05 13.62 13.05
C ALA A 132 -1.62 12.67 14.13
N GLY A 133 -0.78 11.94 14.88
CA GLY A 133 -1.11 11.04 15.99
C GLY A 133 -1.77 9.72 15.60
N PHE A 134 -1.48 9.21 14.41
CA PHE A 134 -1.75 7.82 14.07
C PHE A 134 -0.54 6.96 14.48
N GLY A 135 -0.76 6.02 15.40
CA GLY A 135 0.27 5.13 15.94
C GLY A 135 0.48 3.86 15.10
N THR A 136 -0.41 3.55 14.16
CA THR A 136 -0.18 2.46 13.20
C THR A 136 -0.62 2.86 11.80
N TYR A 137 0.30 2.70 10.85
CA TYR A 137 0.08 2.92 9.43
C TYR A 137 0.35 1.59 8.70
N ILE A 138 -0.63 1.09 7.97
CA ILE A 138 -0.56 -0.15 7.18
C ILE A 138 -0.52 0.27 5.70
N PRO A 139 0.67 0.34 5.08
CA PRO A 139 0.77 0.63 3.66
C PRO A 139 0.62 -0.61 2.77
N CYS A 140 0.11 -0.38 1.57
CA CYS A 140 0.25 -1.27 0.44
C CYS A 140 1.18 -0.66 -0.62
N VAL A 141 1.77 -1.52 -1.45
CA VAL A 141 2.49 -1.07 -2.64
C VAL A 141 1.47 -0.79 -3.72
N GLY A 142 1.46 0.43 -4.24
CA GLY A 142 0.73 0.80 -5.44
C GLY A 142 1.62 0.80 -6.68
N ASP A 143 0.98 0.94 -7.84
CA ASP A 143 1.66 1.02 -9.11
C ASP A 143 2.52 2.29 -9.19
N HIS A 144 2.05 3.40 -8.61
CA HIS A 144 2.82 4.63 -8.60
C HIS A 144 3.99 4.63 -7.60
N GLU A 145 3.97 3.76 -6.57
CA GLU A 145 5.13 3.54 -5.68
C GLU A 145 6.32 2.91 -6.39
N ILE A 146 6.09 2.08 -7.41
CA ILE A 146 7.15 1.32 -8.11
C ILE A 146 7.50 1.89 -9.49
N GLY A 147 7.24 3.18 -9.68
CA GLY A 147 7.62 3.91 -10.89
C GLY A 147 6.46 4.30 -11.80
N GLY A 148 5.23 3.86 -11.51
CA GLY A 148 3.99 4.18 -12.22
C GLY A 148 3.91 3.61 -13.64
N ASN A 149 2.70 3.56 -14.16
CA ASN A 149 2.33 2.73 -15.33
C ASN A 149 3.06 3.17 -16.60
N ARG A 150 3.39 4.46 -16.67
CA ARG A 150 4.18 5.05 -17.77
C ARG A 150 5.65 4.62 -17.76
N GLY A 151 6.16 4.14 -16.63
CA GLY A 151 7.53 3.71 -16.42
C GLY A 151 7.74 2.20 -16.51
N PHE A 152 6.67 1.42 -16.59
CA PHE A 152 6.72 -0.03 -16.67
C PHE A 152 7.11 -0.57 -18.06
N VAL A 153 7.86 0.17 -18.85
CA VAL A 153 8.41 -0.35 -20.12
C VAL A 153 9.83 -0.86 -19.89
N VAL A 154 10.24 -1.94 -20.54
CA VAL A 154 11.59 -2.52 -20.41
C VAL A 154 12.66 -1.55 -20.91
N SER A 155 12.39 -0.84 -22.01
CA SER A 155 13.35 0.06 -22.64
C SER A 155 12.75 1.40 -23.06
N GLY A 156 13.62 2.39 -23.30
CA GLY A 156 13.24 3.74 -23.71
C GLY A 156 13.47 4.80 -22.63
N GLN A 157 13.37 6.08 -23.00
CA GLN A 157 13.72 7.20 -22.13
C GLN A 157 12.89 7.29 -20.85
N LYS A 158 11.70 6.66 -20.84
CA LYS A 158 10.79 6.61 -19.69
C LYS A 158 10.85 5.29 -18.93
N SER A 159 11.65 4.31 -19.38
CA SER A 159 11.82 3.05 -18.69
C SER A 159 12.31 3.30 -17.26
N LYS A 160 11.66 2.64 -16.32
CA LYS A 160 12.10 2.52 -14.92
C LYS A 160 12.29 1.07 -14.54
N PHE A 161 12.34 0.19 -15.53
CA PHE A 161 12.32 -1.25 -15.31
C PHE A 161 13.47 -1.71 -14.41
N SER A 162 14.67 -1.19 -14.62
CA SER A 162 15.86 -1.47 -13.82
C SER A 162 15.76 -1.01 -12.37
N SER A 163 14.95 0.01 -12.08
CA SER A 163 14.85 0.63 -10.75
C SER A 163 13.65 0.17 -9.91
N ILE A 164 12.81 -0.72 -10.44
CA ILE A 164 11.64 -1.29 -9.73
C ILE A 164 12.03 -1.91 -8.38
N SER A 165 13.15 -2.63 -8.31
CA SER A 165 13.64 -3.19 -7.05
C SER A 165 14.04 -2.11 -6.04
N SER A 166 14.63 -1.01 -6.50
CA SER A 166 15.04 0.09 -5.61
C SER A 166 13.86 0.84 -5.01
N TYR A 167 12.77 1.02 -5.78
CA TYR A 167 11.52 1.55 -5.23
C TYR A 167 11.01 0.68 -4.08
N ARG A 168 10.95 -0.64 -4.27
CA ARG A 168 10.53 -1.59 -3.24
C ARG A 168 11.48 -1.59 -2.03
N HIS A 169 12.79 -1.53 -2.25
CA HIS A 169 13.75 -1.51 -1.16
C HIS A 169 13.58 -0.26 -0.28
N GLY A 170 13.46 0.92 -0.89
CA GLY A 170 13.21 2.15 -0.13
C GLY A 170 11.87 2.09 0.64
N TRP A 171 10.84 1.48 0.03
CA TRP A 171 9.55 1.24 0.69
C TRP A 171 9.69 0.31 1.90
N ILE A 172 10.38 -0.84 1.74
CA ILE A 172 10.59 -1.82 2.81
C ILE A 172 11.36 -1.18 3.97
N ASP A 173 12.45 -0.48 3.68
CA ASP A 173 13.32 0.07 4.71
C ASP A 173 12.64 1.21 5.49
N SER A 174 11.76 1.96 4.84
CA SER A 174 11.07 3.08 5.48
C SER A 174 9.80 2.65 6.22
N PHE A 175 8.96 1.81 5.62
CA PHE A 175 7.67 1.46 6.20
C PHE A 175 7.70 0.21 7.05
N MET A 176 8.52 -0.77 6.68
CA MET A 176 8.35 -2.13 7.17
C MET A 176 9.36 -2.54 8.22
N LYS A 177 10.36 -1.70 8.50
CA LYS A 177 11.37 -1.96 9.53
C LYS A 177 11.23 -1.00 10.71
N ASP A 178 11.34 -1.54 11.92
CA ASP A 178 11.55 -0.75 13.13
C ASP A 178 12.98 -0.19 13.18
N GLU A 179 13.26 0.67 14.16
CA GLU A 179 14.59 1.30 14.34
C GLU A 179 15.73 0.28 14.50
N ASP A 180 15.44 -0.92 14.99
CA ASP A 180 16.38 -2.02 15.14
C ASP A 180 16.56 -2.87 13.86
N GLY A 181 15.85 -2.53 12.79
CA GLY A 181 15.87 -3.23 11.51
C GLY A 181 14.96 -4.46 11.45
N SER A 182 14.26 -4.80 12.53
CA SER A 182 13.29 -5.89 12.55
C SER A 182 12.02 -5.51 11.78
N PHE A 183 11.32 -6.51 11.23
CA PHE A 183 10.10 -6.25 10.47
C PHE A 183 8.92 -5.91 11.40
N LYS A 184 8.23 -4.78 11.18
CA LYS A 184 7.18 -4.27 12.08
C LYS A 184 6.03 -5.25 12.32
N PHE A 185 5.60 -5.94 11.26
CA PHE A 185 4.44 -6.85 11.30
C PHE A 185 4.88 -8.31 11.27
N ASN A 186 5.79 -8.71 12.15
CA ASN A 186 6.39 -10.05 12.13
C ASN A 186 5.58 -11.12 12.91
N GLU A 187 4.44 -10.75 13.51
CA GLU A 187 3.57 -11.69 14.21
C GLU A 187 2.71 -12.49 13.22
N GLY A 188 3.02 -13.78 13.08
CA GLY A 188 2.29 -14.71 12.21
C GLY A 188 0.86 -15.02 12.66
N VAL A 189 0.15 -15.79 11.82
CA VAL A 189 -1.19 -16.30 12.13
C VAL A 189 -1.09 -17.79 12.41
N SER A 190 -1.30 -18.19 13.66
CA SER A 190 -1.04 -19.56 14.13
C SER A 190 0.44 -19.94 13.89
N ASN A 191 0.70 -20.94 13.04
CA ASN A 191 2.04 -21.38 12.66
C ASN A 191 2.48 -20.85 11.29
N ILE A 192 1.70 -19.94 10.68
CA ILE A 192 2.01 -19.36 9.37
C ILE A 192 2.70 -18.01 9.57
N SER A 193 3.86 -17.83 8.92
CA SER A 193 4.60 -16.56 8.89
C SER A 193 3.71 -15.41 8.41
N SER A 194 3.84 -14.24 9.02
CA SER A 194 3.13 -13.03 8.61
C SER A 194 3.56 -12.51 7.24
N ARG A 195 4.65 -13.03 6.68
CA ARG A 195 5.21 -12.67 5.37
C ARG A 195 5.32 -13.89 4.47
N PRO A 196 5.20 -13.72 3.14
CA PRO A 196 5.47 -14.81 2.20
C PRO A 196 6.96 -15.21 2.23
N PRO A 197 7.32 -16.38 1.70
CA PRO A 197 8.71 -16.83 1.61
C PRO A 197 9.60 -15.82 0.86
N GLU A 198 10.89 -15.74 1.21
CA GLU A 198 11.86 -14.83 0.56
C GLU A 198 11.89 -14.99 -0.96
N ASN A 199 11.95 -16.23 -1.43
CA ASN A 199 11.95 -16.59 -2.86
C ASN A 199 10.60 -16.37 -3.56
N SER A 200 9.57 -15.84 -2.88
CA SER A 200 8.35 -15.36 -3.54
C SER A 200 8.56 -14.03 -4.28
N GLY A 201 9.58 -13.24 -3.89
CA GLY A 201 9.78 -11.87 -4.36
C GLY A 201 8.95 -10.81 -3.61
N PHE A 202 8.12 -11.21 -2.64
CA PHE A 202 7.18 -10.33 -1.94
C PHE A 202 7.34 -10.30 -0.41
N GLN A 203 8.40 -10.90 0.14
CA GLN A 203 8.60 -11.02 1.60
C GLN A 203 8.68 -9.66 2.31
N GLY A 204 9.09 -8.61 1.59
CA GLY A 204 9.12 -7.25 2.14
C GLY A 204 7.82 -6.48 1.95
N THR A 205 7.03 -6.78 0.92
CA THR A 205 5.96 -5.91 0.40
C THR A 205 4.56 -6.47 0.56
N SER A 206 4.41 -7.75 0.90
CA SER A 206 3.14 -8.37 1.28
C SER A 206 3.23 -8.93 2.69
N TYR A 207 2.18 -8.74 3.48
CA TYR A 207 2.20 -9.13 4.88
C TYR A 207 0.81 -9.22 5.50
N ALA A 208 0.73 -9.91 6.64
CA ALA A 208 -0.44 -10.00 7.48
C ALA A 208 -0.16 -9.36 8.85
N TYR A 209 -1.09 -8.54 9.33
CA TYR A 209 -0.98 -7.85 10.60
C TYR A 209 -2.26 -8.04 11.42
N ARG A 210 -2.11 -8.51 12.65
CA ARG A 210 -3.23 -8.74 13.55
C ARG A 210 -3.37 -7.57 14.53
N ARG A 211 -4.59 -7.06 14.68
CA ARG A 211 -4.92 -6.07 15.72
C ARG A 211 -6.29 -6.37 16.32
N LYS A 212 -6.34 -6.51 17.64
CA LYS A 212 -7.54 -6.94 18.39
C LYS A 212 -8.13 -8.23 17.78
N ASN A 213 -9.40 -8.19 17.37
CA ASN A 213 -10.15 -9.26 16.74
C ASN A 213 -10.08 -9.24 15.20
N SER A 214 -9.18 -8.46 14.61
CA SER A 214 -9.10 -8.25 13.17
C SER A 214 -7.74 -8.63 12.63
N LEU A 215 -7.72 -9.17 11.41
CA LEU A 215 -6.53 -9.46 10.61
C LEU A 215 -6.55 -8.58 9.37
N PHE A 216 -5.48 -7.81 9.16
CA PHE A 216 -5.24 -7.02 7.97
C PHE A 216 -4.22 -7.75 7.10
N ILE A 217 -4.45 -7.81 5.79
CA ILE A 217 -3.55 -8.45 4.84
C ILE A 217 -3.29 -7.46 3.71
N SER A 218 -2.05 -7.02 3.57
CA SER A 218 -1.60 -6.15 2.48
C SER A 218 -0.89 -6.99 1.42
N LEU A 219 -1.29 -6.83 0.15
CA LEU A 219 -0.80 -7.61 -0.98
C LEU A 219 -0.16 -6.69 -2.04
N ASP A 220 1.14 -6.84 -2.23
CA ASP A 220 1.85 -6.34 -3.42
C ASP A 220 1.60 -7.32 -4.58
N ILE A 221 0.70 -6.93 -5.47
CA ILE A 221 0.28 -7.74 -6.61
C ILE A 221 1.05 -7.42 -7.89
N PHE A 222 2.01 -6.48 -7.87
CA PHE A 222 2.67 -5.97 -9.07
C PHE A 222 3.87 -6.82 -9.47
N LYS A 223 3.63 -7.93 -10.16
CA LYS A 223 4.71 -8.84 -10.57
C LYS A 223 5.39 -8.38 -11.85
N VAL A 224 6.73 -8.36 -11.83
CA VAL A 224 7.56 -8.24 -13.03
C VAL A 224 7.44 -9.53 -13.86
N MET A 225 7.01 -9.43 -15.12
CA MET A 225 6.73 -10.60 -16.00
C MET A 225 7.52 -10.62 -17.31
N ASN A 226 8.55 -9.79 -17.45
CA ASN A 226 9.38 -9.76 -18.67
C ASN A 226 10.66 -10.60 -18.55
N ASP A 227 11.34 -10.76 -19.69
CA ASP A 227 12.63 -11.42 -19.88
C ASP A 227 13.84 -10.45 -19.84
N GLY A 228 13.61 -9.19 -19.49
CA GLY A 228 14.58 -8.10 -19.54
C GLY A 228 14.80 -7.50 -20.93
N ILE A 229 14.08 -7.98 -21.95
CA ILE A 229 14.26 -7.57 -23.35
C ILE A 229 12.97 -6.96 -23.91
N SER A 230 11.82 -7.54 -23.59
CA SER A 230 10.52 -7.15 -24.16
C SER A 230 9.44 -6.97 -23.11
N ASP A 231 8.53 -6.04 -23.36
CA ASP A 231 7.36 -5.84 -22.49
C ASP A 231 6.48 -7.10 -22.48
N TYR A 232 5.88 -7.40 -21.32
CA TYR A 232 4.94 -8.50 -21.16
C TYR A 232 3.54 -8.05 -21.59
N TYR A 233 3.31 -8.03 -22.90
CA TYR A 233 2.06 -7.54 -23.47
C TYR A 233 1.62 -8.35 -24.69
N ASP A 234 0.56 -9.14 -24.55
CA ASP A 234 -0.05 -9.95 -25.60
C ASP A 234 -1.54 -9.61 -25.78
N ARG A 235 -1.77 -8.52 -26.53
CA ARG A 235 -3.13 -8.06 -26.91
C ARG A 235 -3.96 -9.14 -27.58
N SER A 236 -3.31 -10.06 -28.30
CA SER A 236 -3.94 -11.07 -29.15
C SER A 236 -4.69 -12.11 -28.33
N ASN A 237 -4.15 -12.46 -27.16
CA ASN A 237 -4.72 -13.46 -26.27
C ASN A 237 -5.32 -12.86 -24.99
N GLY A 238 -5.32 -11.53 -24.86
CA GLY A 238 -5.78 -10.85 -23.65
C GLY A 238 -4.88 -11.10 -22.44
N TYR A 239 -3.64 -11.51 -22.67
CA TYR A 239 -2.61 -11.68 -21.65
C TYR A 239 -1.68 -10.46 -21.68
N GLY A 240 -1.16 -10.07 -20.53
CA GLY A 240 -0.22 -8.96 -20.45
C GLY A 240 -0.68 -7.89 -19.49
N GLY A 241 0.30 -7.21 -18.91
CA GLY A 241 0.08 -6.13 -17.97
C GLY A 241 0.39 -4.76 -18.58
N GLU A 242 0.72 -3.80 -17.74
CA GLU A 242 1.12 -2.48 -18.19
C GLU A 242 2.61 -2.50 -18.56
N GLY A 243 2.95 -3.18 -19.65
CA GLY A 243 4.35 -3.38 -20.07
C GLY A 243 5.03 -4.54 -19.32
N ALA A 244 6.11 -4.26 -18.61
CA ALA A 244 6.94 -5.17 -17.82
C ALA A 244 6.26 -5.72 -16.54
N ILE A 245 5.17 -5.10 -16.09
CA ILE A 245 4.48 -5.41 -14.83
C ILE A 245 3.08 -5.94 -15.12
N THR A 246 2.64 -6.97 -14.39
CA THR A 246 1.25 -7.42 -14.33
C THR A 246 0.75 -7.43 -12.88
N SER A 247 -0.54 -7.17 -12.69
CA SER A 247 -1.21 -7.46 -11.42
C SER A 247 -1.57 -8.96 -11.35
N THR A 248 -0.90 -9.73 -10.49
CA THR A 248 -1.19 -11.17 -10.31
C THR A 248 -0.88 -11.63 -8.88
N LEU A 249 -1.58 -12.67 -8.44
CA LEU A 249 -1.33 -13.38 -7.19
C LEU A 249 -1.15 -14.86 -7.49
N GLU A 250 0.09 -15.32 -7.58
CA GLU A 250 0.43 -16.67 -8.03
C GLU A 250 1.60 -17.30 -7.28
N GLY A 251 1.81 -18.61 -7.49
CA GLY A 251 2.94 -19.37 -6.96
C GLY A 251 3.05 -19.34 -5.43
N LEU A 252 4.24 -19.03 -4.92
CA LEU A 252 4.50 -18.97 -3.47
C LEU A 252 3.74 -17.82 -2.78
N HIS A 253 3.45 -16.74 -3.52
CA HIS A 253 2.69 -15.62 -2.98
C HIS A 253 1.22 -16.02 -2.74
N SER A 254 0.55 -16.64 -3.73
CA SER A 254 -0.81 -17.16 -3.55
C SER A 254 -0.90 -18.27 -2.51
N THR A 255 0.08 -19.17 -2.47
CA THR A 255 0.15 -20.26 -1.48
C THR A 255 0.23 -19.72 -0.05
N TRP A 256 1.06 -18.69 0.18
CA TRP A 256 1.13 -18.01 1.47
C TRP A 256 -0.20 -17.34 1.83
N PHE A 257 -0.80 -16.58 0.90
CA PHE A 257 -2.06 -15.88 1.14
C PHE A 257 -3.19 -16.86 1.51
N GLU A 258 -3.34 -17.95 0.76
CA GLU A 258 -4.31 -19.00 1.09
C GLU A 258 -4.05 -19.62 2.47
N SER A 259 -2.79 -19.83 2.82
CA SER A 259 -2.40 -20.41 4.10
C SER A 259 -2.76 -19.49 5.26
N ILE A 260 -2.53 -18.18 5.12
CA ILE A 260 -2.97 -17.16 6.08
C ILE A 260 -4.49 -17.19 6.24
N LEU A 261 -5.25 -17.18 5.13
CA LEU A 261 -6.71 -17.22 5.19
C LEU A 261 -7.23 -18.51 5.85
N LYS A 262 -6.62 -19.67 5.54
CA LYS A 262 -6.96 -20.96 6.17
C LYS A 262 -6.66 -20.94 7.66
N ALA A 263 -5.49 -20.45 8.08
CA ALA A 263 -5.11 -20.35 9.49
C ALA A 263 -6.01 -19.37 10.25
N ALA A 264 -6.24 -18.17 9.72
CA ALA A 264 -7.06 -17.13 10.34
C ALA A 264 -8.48 -17.63 10.65
N ARG A 265 -9.05 -18.45 9.75
CA ARG A 265 -10.37 -19.07 9.90
C ARG A 265 -10.47 -20.07 11.06
N GLN A 266 -9.35 -20.59 11.55
CA GLN A 266 -9.29 -21.50 12.71
C GLN A 266 -9.01 -20.74 14.02
N VAL A 267 -8.57 -19.49 13.95
CA VAL A 267 -8.30 -18.66 15.13
C VAL A 267 -9.60 -18.01 15.59
N SER A 268 -10.23 -18.57 16.62
CA SER A 268 -11.53 -18.13 17.14
C SER A 268 -11.59 -16.66 17.59
N SER A 269 -10.44 -16.07 17.92
CA SER A 269 -10.31 -14.66 18.31
C SER A 269 -10.25 -13.70 17.12
N ILE A 270 -10.00 -14.19 15.89
CA ILE A 270 -10.11 -13.38 14.67
C ILE A 270 -11.57 -13.44 14.20
N LYS A 271 -12.23 -12.29 14.19
CA LYS A 271 -13.63 -12.11 13.77
C LYS A 271 -13.74 -11.45 12.39
N HIS A 272 -12.76 -10.63 12.04
CA HIS A 272 -12.71 -9.91 10.78
C HIS A 272 -11.37 -10.13 10.09
N ILE A 273 -11.42 -10.32 8.78
CA ILE A 273 -10.26 -10.27 7.91
C ILE A 273 -10.51 -9.12 6.94
N PHE A 274 -9.50 -8.29 6.74
CA PHE A 274 -9.45 -7.19 5.78
C PHE A 274 -8.28 -7.46 4.84
N VAL A 275 -8.50 -7.31 3.55
CA VAL A 275 -7.46 -7.47 2.53
C VAL A 275 -7.36 -6.15 1.77
N GLU A 276 -6.15 -5.73 1.40
CA GLU A 276 -5.92 -4.54 0.57
C GLU A 276 -4.88 -4.81 -0.52
N ALA A 277 -5.08 -4.15 -1.66
CA ALA A 277 -4.17 -4.07 -2.82
C ALA A 277 -4.54 -2.82 -3.65
N GLN A 278 -3.59 -2.14 -4.31
CA GLN A 278 -3.89 -0.88 -5.03
C GLN A 278 -4.78 -1.06 -6.27
N SER A 279 -4.47 -2.04 -7.15
CA SER A 279 -5.24 -2.20 -8.40
C SER A 279 -6.67 -2.73 -8.19
N LEU A 280 -7.04 -2.99 -6.93
CA LEU A 280 -8.31 -3.51 -6.46
C LEU A 280 -8.49 -2.97 -5.04
N LEU A 281 -9.12 -1.80 -4.86
CA LEU A 281 -9.62 -1.44 -3.53
C LEU A 281 -10.70 -2.45 -3.13
N CYS A 282 -10.28 -3.58 -2.57
CA CYS A 282 -11.11 -4.73 -2.28
C CYS A 282 -11.03 -5.01 -0.79
N ILE A 283 -11.76 -4.22 0.00
CA ILE A 283 -11.97 -4.50 1.43
C ILE A 283 -12.89 -5.73 1.53
N LEU A 284 -12.30 -6.92 1.46
CA LEU A 284 -13.01 -8.19 1.62
C LEU A 284 -13.29 -8.44 3.10
N PHE A 285 -14.57 -8.59 3.46
CA PHE A 285 -14.98 -9.07 4.79
C PHE A 285 -15.22 -10.59 4.76
N ALA A 286 -14.34 -11.38 5.36
CA ALA A 286 -14.61 -12.79 5.70
C ALA A 286 -14.64 -12.89 7.23
N LYS A 287 -15.70 -13.33 7.93
CA LYS A 287 -16.65 -14.45 7.74
C LYS A 287 -18.00 -14.17 8.48
N PRO A 288 -19.08 -14.96 8.24
CA PRO A 288 -19.16 -16.14 7.38
C PRO A 288 -20.14 -15.96 6.21
N VAL A 289 -19.66 -16.21 4.98
CA VAL A 289 -20.24 -17.03 3.90
C VAL A 289 -19.15 -17.11 2.81
N VAL A 290 -19.18 -18.18 2.02
CA VAL A 290 -18.36 -18.48 0.84
C VAL A 290 -17.86 -17.22 0.12
N VAL A 291 -16.54 -17.09 -0.02
CA VAL A 291 -15.93 -16.11 -0.92
C VAL A 291 -15.45 -16.90 -2.14
N ASP A 292 -16.20 -16.81 -3.23
CA ASP A 292 -15.66 -17.03 -4.57
C ASP A 292 -14.92 -15.76 -4.96
N VAL A 293 -13.60 -15.86 -5.11
CA VAL A 293 -12.78 -14.79 -5.65
C VAL A 293 -12.86 -14.90 -7.17
N HIS A 294 -13.69 -14.08 -7.81
CA HIS A 294 -13.62 -13.84 -9.25
C HIS A 294 -12.79 -12.58 -9.49
N PHE A 295 -11.62 -12.77 -10.08
CA PHE A 295 -10.86 -11.69 -10.70
C PHE A 295 -11.69 -11.20 -11.90
N GLY A 296 -12.26 -10.00 -11.81
CA GLY A 296 -13.05 -9.42 -12.89
C GLY A 296 -12.17 -8.99 -14.05
N ASP A 297 -12.53 -9.40 -15.27
CA ASP A 297 -11.96 -8.97 -16.55
C ASP A 297 -12.28 -7.48 -16.86
N SER A 298 -12.02 -6.55 -15.93
CA SER A 298 -12.26 -5.12 -16.15
C SER A 298 -11.01 -4.44 -16.74
N TRP A 299 -10.57 -4.90 -17.91
CA TRP A 299 -9.68 -4.14 -18.80
C TRP A 299 -10.19 -4.08 -20.25
N ARG A 300 -11.47 -4.41 -20.47
CA ARG A 300 -12.12 -4.17 -21.76
C ARG A 300 -12.86 -2.83 -21.73
N ASN A 301 -12.28 -1.86 -22.42
CA ASN A 301 -12.82 -0.57 -22.86
C ASN A 301 -12.71 0.59 -21.84
N THR A 302 -11.69 1.44 -22.01
CA THR A 302 -11.87 2.86 -22.40
C THR A 302 -10.52 3.56 -22.67
N VAL A 303 -10.39 3.99 -23.94
CA VAL A 303 -9.51 5.01 -24.57
C VAL A 303 -7.99 4.81 -24.55
#